data_AF-A0A1V5XNK2-F1
#
_entry.id   AF-A0A1V5XNK2-F1
#
_cell.length_a   1.000
_cell.length_b   1.000
_cell.length_c   1.000
_cell.angle_alpha   90.00
_cell.angle_beta   90.00
_cell.angle_gamma   90.00
#
_symmetry.space_group_name_H-M   'P 1'
#
loop_
_entity.id
_entity.type
_entity.pdbx_description
1 polymer ?
#
loop_
_entity_poly.entity_id
_entity_poly.type
_entity_poly.pdbx_seq_one_letter_code
_entity_poly.pdbx_strand_id
1 'polypeptide(L)'
;MRYRALLVTVVACGVLFTMGPVHAQKKKAAPTTEDPVTLAAREAFIAGTSAVKAGQWSEALVHFEKADQLKPAPVVTFNIGYCQRALGRYILARSSFRKVLSDPSGLPEAQLEEARALLESIETQVLARVTITLLPSSARIAIDGRPLLPYEGGEPGVLVAGVPPSATFEVVIDPGVHLIQASRPGHEDVLVNKTFAPNARERLKLELDELPATIHVESDQPRAVVMVDGHDVGLAPVDLTRPAGTYRVQVVKKGFMTYESALEVAPGQKANLRAKLVVETEPMTKKWWFWGGAAAIIAGGVTATYFLTRPEVQPPAYQGGTLDWVALPR
;
A
#
# COMPACT_ATOMS: atom_id res chain seq x y z
N MET A 1 -101.32 28.83 30.03
CA MET A 1 -101.80 30.24 30.05
C MET A 1 -100.57 31.15 29.98
N ARG A 2 -100.52 32.27 29.26
CA ARG A 2 -101.49 32.98 28.39
C ARG A 2 -100.72 33.67 27.24
N TYR A 3 -101.38 34.00 26.13
CA TYR A 3 -100.80 34.67 24.95
C TYR A 3 -100.56 36.18 25.13
N ARG A 4 -99.53 36.70 24.44
CA ARG A 4 -99.49 37.97 23.65
C ARG A 4 -98.07 38.08 23.06
N ALA A 5 -97.78 37.94 21.77
CA ALA A 5 -98.41 38.43 20.53
C ALA A 5 -98.25 39.95 20.32
N LEU A 6 -97.36 40.32 19.40
CA LEU A 6 -97.34 41.60 18.69
C LEU A 6 -96.82 41.33 17.27
N LEU A 7 -97.43 41.98 16.27
CA LEU A 7 -97.37 41.59 14.87
C LEU A 7 -97.05 42.84 14.04
N VAL A 8 -95.95 42.81 13.26
CA VAL A 8 -95.62 43.89 12.31
C VAL A 8 -95.30 43.30 10.94
N THR A 9 -96.32 43.37 10.09
CA THR A 9 -96.33 43.69 8.65
C THR A 9 -95.18 43.23 7.73
N VAL A 10 -95.58 42.47 6.71
CA VAL A 10 -94.78 42.06 5.54
C VAL A 10 -94.44 43.25 4.64
N VAL A 11 -93.22 43.27 4.08
CA VAL A 11 -92.96 43.84 2.75
C VAL A 11 -92.40 42.72 1.87
N ALA A 12 -93.11 42.38 0.80
CA ALA A 12 -92.69 41.37 -0.16
C ALA A 12 -92.01 42.04 -1.36
N CYS A 13 -90.82 41.57 -1.72
CA CYS A 13 -90.17 41.91 -2.99
C CYS A 13 -89.79 40.60 -3.67
N GLY A 14 -90.52 40.24 -4.73
CA GLY A 14 -90.39 38.93 -5.38
C GLY A 14 -89.32 38.91 -6.46
N VAL A 15 -88.37 37.98 -6.35
CA VAL A 15 -87.51 37.57 -7.47
C VAL A 15 -87.60 36.05 -7.61
N LEU A 16 -88.30 35.59 -8.65
CA LEU A 16 -88.42 34.17 -8.98
C LEU A 16 -87.13 33.69 -9.67
N PHE A 17 -86.16 33.21 -8.89
CA PHE A 17 -85.09 32.36 -9.40
C PHE A 17 -85.51 30.89 -9.34
N THR A 18 -85.70 30.28 -10.51
CA THR A 18 -86.03 28.86 -10.65
C THR A 18 -84.79 27.99 -10.39
N MET A 19 -84.59 27.60 -9.13
CA MET A 19 -83.57 26.60 -8.79
C MET A 19 -83.95 25.23 -9.36
N GLY A 20 -83.42 24.90 -10.54
CA GLY A 20 -83.34 23.52 -11.00
C GLY A 20 -82.45 22.68 -10.06
N PRO A 21 -82.74 21.38 -9.86
CA PRO A 21 -82.00 20.54 -8.93
C PRO A 21 -80.59 20.27 -9.47
N VAL A 22 -79.61 21.05 -9.01
CA VAL A 22 -78.19 20.87 -9.31
C VAL A 22 -77.74 19.52 -8.73
N HIS A 23 -77.80 18.48 -9.58
CA HIS A 23 -77.22 17.19 -9.31
C HIS A 23 -75.70 17.34 -9.31
N ALA A 24 -75.15 17.68 -8.15
CA ALA A 24 -73.72 17.69 -7.90
C ALA A 24 -73.18 16.26 -8.01
N GLN A 25 -72.88 15.83 -9.23
CA GLN A 25 -72.14 14.61 -9.48
C GLN A 25 -70.82 14.71 -8.72
N LYS A 26 -70.70 13.96 -7.62
CA LYS A 26 -69.41 13.66 -7.00
C LYS A 26 -68.59 12.91 -8.06
N LYS A 27 -67.79 13.67 -8.81
CA LYS A 27 -66.87 13.18 -9.82
C LYS A 27 -65.91 12.21 -9.14
N LYS A 28 -66.25 10.92 -9.18
CA LYS A 28 -65.49 9.84 -8.53
C LYS A 28 -64.08 9.93 -9.08
N ALA A 29 -63.12 10.32 -8.25
CA ALA A 29 -61.73 10.43 -8.65
C ALA A 29 -61.32 9.08 -9.25
N ALA A 30 -60.73 9.10 -10.45
CA ALA A 30 -60.11 7.91 -10.99
C ALA A 30 -59.03 7.45 -9.99
N PRO A 31 -58.87 6.14 -9.75
CA PRO A 31 -57.75 5.68 -8.94
C PRO A 31 -56.47 6.10 -9.64
N THR A 32 -55.73 7.01 -9.02
CA THR A 32 -54.38 7.37 -9.48
C THR A 32 -53.55 6.10 -9.42
N THR A 33 -53.25 5.50 -10.58
CA THR A 33 -52.39 4.32 -10.65
C THR A 33 -51.05 4.68 -10.06
N GLU A 34 -50.75 4.10 -8.90
CA GLU A 34 -49.54 4.41 -8.17
C GLU A 34 -48.31 4.00 -9.00
N ASP A 35 -47.29 4.85 -8.96
CA ASP A 35 -46.04 4.60 -9.67
C ASP A 35 -45.45 3.23 -9.26
N PRO A 36 -45.05 2.36 -10.22
CA PRO A 36 -44.52 1.03 -9.92
C PRO A 36 -43.32 1.02 -8.99
N VAL A 37 -42.45 2.05 -9.02
CA VAL A 37 -41.30 2.14 -8.11
C VAL A 37 -41.77 2.40 -6.68
N THR A 38 -42.73 3.31 -6.50
CA THR A 38 -43.36 3.62 -5.21
C THR A 38 -44.14 2.42 -4.65
N LEU A 39 -44.84 1.66 -5.50
CA LEU A 39 -45.49 0.41 -5.09
C LEU A 39 -44.45 -0.62 -4.62
N ALA A 40 -43.42 -0.91 -5.42
CA ALA A 40 -42.38 -1.87 -5.10
C ALA A 40 -41.57 -1.49 -3.84
N ALA A 41 -41.35 -0.19 -3.61
CA ALA A 41 -40.73 0.32 -2.39
C ALA A 41 -41.61 0.08 -1.15
N ARG A 42 -42.94 0.27 -1.27
CA ARG A 42 -43.88 -0.04 -0.18
C ARG A 42 -43.94 -1.54 0.10
N GLU A 43 -44.00 -2.38 -0.93
CA GLU A 43 -43.99 -3.84 -0.78
C GLU A 43 -42.71 -4.32 -0.06
N ALA A 44 -41.55 -3.80 -0.46
CA ALA A 44 -40.28 -4.08 0.20
C ALA A 44 -40.28 -3.61 1.66
N PHE A 45 -40.78 -2.41 1.96
CA PHE A 45 -40.90 -1.92 3.34
C PHE A 45 -41.84 -2.79 4.19
N ILE A 46 -43.01 -3.18 3.66
CA ILE A 46 -43.96 -4.07 4.34
C ILE A 46 -43.30 -5.41 4.67
N ALA A 47 -42.64 -6.04 3.70
CA ALA A 47 -41.89 -7.29 3.90
C ALA A 47 -40.82 -7.14 4.99
N GLY A 48 -40.06 -6.04 4.98
CA GLY A 48 -39.08 -5.72 6.03
C GLY A 48 -39.72 -5.62 7.42
N THR A 49 -40.85 -4.90 7.56
CA THR A 49 -41.55 -4.82 8.85
C THR A 49 -42.18 -6.15 9.29
N SER A 50 -42.48 -7.06 8.36
CA SER A 50 -42.94 -8.41 8.68
C SER A 50 -41.79 -9.27 9.20
N ALA A 51 -40.64 -9.25 8.52
CA ALA A 51 -39.43 -9.94 8.94
C ALA A 51 -38.92 -9.46 10.32
N VAL A 52 -39.00 -8.15 10.62
CA VAL A 52 -38.72 -7.62 11.98
C VAL A 52 -39.63 -8.24 13.03
N LYS A 53 -40.94 -8.33 12.79
CA LYS A 53 -41.91 -8.93 13.73
C LYS A 53 -41.66 -10.43 13.97
N ALA A 54 -41.05 -11.10 13.01
CA ALA A 54 -40.64 -12.51 13.10
C ALA A 54 -39.19 -12.70 13.61
N GLY A 55 -38.45 -11.63 13.92
CA GLY A 55 -37.04 -11.69 14.34
C GLY A 55 -36.05 -12.06 13.23
N GLN A 56 -36.47 -12.04 11.97
CA GLN A 56 -35.66 -12.39 10.80
C GLN A 56 -34.77 -11.21 10.36
N TRP A 57 -33.87 -10.76 11.24
CA TRP A 57 -33.11 -9.50 11.07
C TRP A 57 -32.32 -9.38 9.76
N SER A 58 -31.75 -10.48 9.25
CA SER A 58 -31.04 -10.51 7.96
C SER A 58 -31.96 -10.26 6.77
N GLU A 59 -33.14 -10.85 6.80
CA GLU A 59 -34.17 -10.75 5.75
C GLU A 59 -34.84 -9.37 5.79
N ALA A 60 -35.12 -8.87 7.00
CA ALA A 60 -35.56 -7.50 7.23
C ALA A 60 -34.59 -6.47 6.65
N LEU A 61 -33.28 -6.64 6.89
CA LEU A 61 -32.24 -5.76 6.36
C LEU A 61 -32.27 -5.73 4.83
N VAL A 62 -32.27 -6.89 4.15
CA VAL A 62 -32.33 -6.98 2.68
C VAL A 62 -33.60 -6.30 2.13
N HIS A 63 -34.75 -6.47 2.79
CA HIS A 63 -35.99 -5.82 2.40
C HIS A 63 -35.97 -4.29 2.57
N PHE A 64 -35.39 -3.77 3.66
CA PHE A 64 -35.25 -2.32 3.84
C PHE A 64 -34.17 -1.71 2.95
N GLU A 65 -33.06 -2.41 2.70
CA GLU A 65 -32.03 -1.97 1.73
C GLU A 65 -32.63 -1.87 0.32
N LYS A 66 -33.46 -2.84 -0.10
CA LYS A 66 -34.24 -2.75 -1.34
C LYS A 66 -35.22 -1.55 -1.34
N ALA A 67 -35.86 -1.26 -0.21
CA ALA A 67 -36.76 -0.10 -0.10
C ALA A 67 -36.00 1.23 -0.21
N ASP A 68 -34.85 1.40 0.46
CA ASP A 68 -34.03 2.63 0.41
C ASP A 68 -33.43 2.83 -1.00
N GLN A 69 -33.03 1.74 -1.69
CA GLN A 69 -32.58 1.80 -3.09
C GLN A 69 -33.67 2.27 -4.07
N LEU A 70 -34.93 1.86 -3.86
CA LEU A 70 -36.05 2.24 -4.72
C LEU A 70 -36.58 3.64 -4.39
N LYS A 71 -36.62 4.01 -3.10
CA LYS A 71 -37.14 5.28 -2.61
C LYS A 71 -36.53 5.63 -1.24
N PRO A 72 -35.37 6.33 -1.21
CA PRO A 72 -34.68 6.68 0.03
C PRO A 72 -35.60 7.48 0.98
N ALA A 73 -35.61 7.11 2.26
CA ALA A 73 -36.33 7.88 3.28
C ALA A 73 -35.77 7.65 4.69
N PRO A 74 -35.76 8.65 5.59
CA PRO A 74 -35.21 8.52 6.94
C PRO A 74 -35.82 7.36 7.75
N VAL A 75 -37.12 7.08 7.61
CA VAL A 75 -37.77 5.93 8.26
C VAL A 75 -37.26 4.57 7.78
N VAL A 76 -36.81 4.46 6.52
CA VAL A 76 -36.20 3.24 6.00
C VAL A 76 -34.77 3.11 6.50
N THR A 77 -34.00 4.21 6.47
CA THR A 77 -32.64 4.25 7.02
C THR A 77 -32.61 3.95 8.54
N PHE A 78 -33.60 4.41 9.31
CA PHE A 78 -33.76 4.06 10.72
C PHE A 78 -33.94 2.55 10.92
N ASN A 79 -34.83 1.92 10.15
CA ASN A 79 -35.06 0.48 10.20
C ASN A 79 -33.83 -0.34 9.76
N ILE A 80 -33.08 0.15 8.76
CA ILE A 80 -31.76 -0.41 8.37
C ILE A 80 -30.79 -0.37 9.55
N GLY A 81 -30.65 0.77 10.22
CA GLY A 81 -29.81 0.92 11.41
C GLY A 81 -30.21 -0.02 12.56
N TYR A 82 -31.51 -0.19 12.80
CA TYR A 82 -32.02 -1.13 13.80
C TYR A 82 -31.68 -2.60 13.45
N CYS A 83 -31.85 -3.00 12.20
CA CYS A 83 -31.51 -4.36 11.75
C CYS A 83 -30.00 -4.60 11.79
N GLN A 84 -29.19 -3.61 11.39
CA GLN A 84 -27.72 -3.67 11.52
C GLN A 84 -27.28 -3.84 12.98
N ARG A 85 -27.91 -3.11 13.92
CA ARG A 85 -27.66 -3.24 15.37
C ARG A 85 -28.04 -4.63 15.89
N ALA A 86 -29.17 -5.18 15.46
CA ALA A 86 -29.61 -6.53 15.83
C ALA A 86 -28.70 -7.64 15.26
N LEU A 87 -28.03 -7.38 14.14
CA LEU A 87 -27.04 -8.26 13.52
C LEU A 87 -25.60 -8.04 14.02
N GLY A 88 -25.38 -7.24 15.06
CA GLY A 88 -24.05 -6.97 15.62
C GLY A 88 -23.16 -6.05 14.79
N ARG A 89 -23.71 -5.41 13.73
CA ARG A 89 -22.97 -4.54 12.80
C ARG A 89 -23.03 -3.08 13.26
N TYR A 90 -22.54 -2.80 14.47
CA TYR A 90 -22.74 -1.53 15.16
C TYR A 90 -22.07 -0.34 14.47
N ILE A 91 -20.94 -0.52 13.79
CA ILE A 91 -20.30 0.51 12.94
C ILE A 91 -21.26 0.99 11.84
N LEU A 92 -21.99 0.07 11.20
CA LEU A 92 -22.98 0.40 10.17
C LEU A 92 -24.23 1.03 10.81
N ALA A 93 -24.73 0.45 11.92
CA ALA A 93 -25.87 1.00 12.65
C ALA A 93 -25.64 2.45 13.09
N ARG A 94 -24.44 2.75 13.62
CA ARG A 94 -23.97 4.10 13.95
C ARG A 94 -24.05 5.04 12.74
N SER A 95 -23.59 4.61 11.57
CA SER A 95 -23.68 5.40 10.33
C SER A 95 -25.13 5.68 9.93
N SER A 96 -25.99 4.66 9.97
CA SER A 96 -27.43 4.78 9.68
C SER A 96 -28.15 5.72 10.64
N PHE A 97 -27.90 5.64 11.96
CA PHE A 97 -28.50 6.56 12.94
C PHE A 97 -27.96 7.99 12.80
N ARG A 98 -26.67 8.18 12.51
CA ARG A 98 -26.10 9.50 12.19
C ARG A 98 -26.75 10.12 10.94
N LYS A 99 -26.94 9.33 9.86
CA LYS A 99 -27.65 9.76 8.64
C LYS A 99 -29.08 10.23 8.98
N VAL A 100 -29.82 9.44 9.76
CA VAL A 100 -31.17 9.79 10.24
C VAL A 100 -31.20 11.09 11.07
N LEU A 101 -30.22 11.30 11.95
CA LEU A 101 -30.17 12.52 12.77
C LEU A 101 -29.69 13.75 12.00
N SER A 102 -29.02 13.58 10.84
CA SER A 102 -28.66 14.67 9.93
C SER A 102 -29.78 15.09 8.97
N ASP A 103 -30.67 14.16 8.61
CA ASP A 103 -31.91 14.44 7.86
C ASP A 103 -33.09 13.67 8.49
N PRO A 104 -33.76 14.25 9.50
CA PRO A 104 -34.87 13.60 10.22
C PRO A 104 -36.21 13.70 9.47
N SER A 105 -36.24 14.09 8.19
CA SER A 105 -37.45 14.44 7.45
C SER A 105 -38.56 13.39 7.51
N GLY A 106 -39.66 13.73 8.19
CA GLY A 106 -40.86 12.90 8.31
C GLY A 106 -40.85 11.86 9.44
N LEU A 107 -39.83 11.83 10.30
CA LEU A 107 -39.82 10.97 11.50
C LEU A 107 -40.53 11.63 12.69
N PRO A 108 -41.25 10.85 13.53
CA PRO A 108 -41.74 11.32 14.83
C PRO A 108 -40.58 11.50 15.82
N GLU A 109 -40.67 12.50 16.72
CA GLU A 109 -39.61 12.80 17.69
C GLU A 109 -39.22 11.59 18.57
N ALA A 110 -40.17 10.71 18.89
CA ALA A 110 -39.89 9.47 19.64
C ALA A 110 -38.88 8.54 18.93
N GLN A 111 -38.86 8.51 17.59
CA GLN A 111 -37.85 7.75 16.83
C GLN A 111 -36.51 8.50 16.75
N LEU A 112 -36.51 9.83 16.88
CA LEU A 112 -35.29 10.63 16.92
C LEU A 112 -34.61 10.49 18.30
N GLU A 113 -35.38 10.50 19.39
CA GLU A 113 -34.91 10.14 20.73
C GLU A 113 -34.36 8.71 20.79
N GLU A 114 -35.07 7.72 20.21
CA GLU A 114 -34.54 6.36 20.11
C GLU A 114 -33.24 6.30 19.29
N ALA A 115 -33.16 7.02 18.16
CA ALA A 115 -31.94 7.09 17.36
C ALA A 115 -30.77 7.74 18.13
N ARG A 116 -31.02 8.79 18.92
CA ARG A 116 -30.01 9.46 19.78
C ARG A 116 -29.49 8.48 20.84
N ALA A 117 -30.38 7.82 21.59
CA ALA A 117 -30.02 6.87 22.64
C ALA A 117 -29.29 5.62 22.11
N LEU A 118 -29.75 5.08 20.97
CA LEU A 118 -29.07 3.96 20.31
C LEU A 118 -27.68 4.37 19.80
N LEU A 119 -27.54 5.56 19.22
CA LEU A 119 -26.25 6.09 18.77
C LEU A 119 -25.26 6.27 19.94
N GLU A 120 -25.69 6.91 21.03
CA GLU A 120 -24.88 7.12 22.24
C GLU A 120 -24.41 5.78 22.84
N SER A 121 -25.33 4.82 23.03
CA SER A 121 -24.98 3.50 23.57
C SER A 121 -23.95 2.77 22.68
N ILE A 122 -24.07 2.89 21.35
CA ILE A 122 -23.12 2.27 20.42
C ILE A 122 -21.72 2.88 20.56
N GLU A 123 -21.62 4.21 20.63
CA GLU A 123 -20.34 4.95 20.68
C GLU A 123 -19.64 4.92 22.06
N THR A 124 -20.39 4.66 23.14
CA THR A 124 -19.92 4.72 24.53
C THR A 124 -19.89 3.39 25.29
N GLN A 125 -20.70 2.40 24.89
CA GLN A 125 -20.87 1.12 25.61
C GLN A 125 -20.71 -0.14 24.75
N VAL A 126 -20.81 -0.05 23.42
CA VAL A 126 -20.72 -1.22 22.54
C VAL A 126 -19.36 -1.30 21.84
N LEU A 127 -19.00 -0.30 21.04
CA LEU A 127 -17.83 -0.40 20.15
C LEU A 127 -16.50 -0.52 20.92
N ALA A 128 -15.63 -1.42 20.45
CA ALA A 128 -14.28 -1.57 20.97
C ALA A 128 -13.36 -0.48 20.41
N ARG A 129 -12.39 -0.04 21.22
CA ARG A 129 -11.38 0.97 20.87
C ARG A 129 -10.00 0.34 21.00
N VAL A 130 -9.29 0.29 19.87
CA VAL A 130 -8.02 -0.44 19.76
C VAL A 130 -6.94 0.53 19.32
N THR A 131 -5.98 0.80 20.19
CA THR A 131 -4.75 1.51 19.80
C THR A 131 -3.86 0.53 19.04
N ILE A 132 -3.73 0.70 17.73
CA ILE A 132 -2.85 -0.12 16.91
C ILE A 132 -1.52 0.62 16.73
N THR A 133 -0.41 -0.07 16.99
CA THR A 133 0.94 0.35 16.59
C THR A 133 1.40 -0.55 15.45
N LEU A 134 1.70 0.02 14.29
CA LEU A 134 2.10 -0.68 13.09
C LEU A 134 3.56 -0.35 12.74
N LEU A 135 4.42 -1.37 12.77
CA LEU A 135 5.83 -1.29 12.40
C LEU A 135 6.10 -2.20 11.20
N PRO A 136 6.77 -1.72 10.15
CA PRO A 136 7.06 -0.31 9.86
C PRO A 136 5.78 0.48 9.56
N SER A 137 5.76 1.78 9.88
CA SER A 137 4.58 2.65 9.74
C SER A 137 4.08 2.87 8.30
N SER A 138 4.86 2.45 7.30
CA SER A 138 4.48 2.48 5.88
C SER A 138 3.80 1.18 5.40
N ALA A 139 3.60 0.20 6.29
CA ALA A 139 2.76 -0.95 6.02
C ALA A 139 1.28 -0.55 5.87
N ARG A 140 0.54 -1.35 5.12
CA ARG A 140 -0.92 -1.29 5.01
C ARG A 140 -1.53 -2.16 6.10
N ILE A 141 -2.77 -1.87 6.45
CA ILE A 141 -3.57 -2.67 7.36
C ILE A 141 -4.99 -2.82 6.79
N ALA A 142 -5.64 -3.95 7.08
CA ALA A 142 -7.02 -4.27 6.72
C ALA A 142 -7.68 -5.03 7.87
N ILE A 143 -9.00 -4.86 8.01
CA ILE A 143 -9.79 -5.53 9.06
C ILE A 143 -10.99 -6.23 8.38
N ASP A 144 -11.08 -7.54 8.57
CA ASP A 144 -12.03 -8.43 7.88
C ASP A 144 -11.94 -8.30 6.34
N GLY A 145 -10.71 -8.15 5.83
CA GLY A 145 -10.42 -7.92 4.41
C GLY A 145 -10.78 -6.52 3.89
N ARG A 146 -11.34 -5.63 4.73
CA ARG A 146 -11.70 -4.27 4.32
C ARG A 146 -10.45 -3.35 4.41
N PRO A 147 -10.07 -2.67 3.32
CA PRO A 147 -9.04 -1.62 3.33
C PRO A 147 -9.66 -0.28 3.76
N LEU A 148 -8.84 0.77 3.84
CA LEU A 148 -9.06 1.80 4.84
C LEU A 148 -8.60 3.22 4.34
N LEU A 149 -9.33 4.36 4.19
CA LEU A 149 -10.76 4.85 4.32
C LEU A 149 -11.20 5.70 5.59
N PRO A 150 -10.69 6.93 5.83
CA PRO A 150 -10.82 7.71 7.10
C PRO A 150 -12.20 7.81 7.80
N TYR A 151 -12.20 8.04 9.13
CA TYR A 151 -13.43 8.18 9.94
C TYR A 151 -14.14 9.50 9.66
N GLU A 152 -15.33 9.45 9.04
CA GLU A 152 -16.17 10.64 8.84
C GLU A 152 -16.99 11.00 10.10
N GLY A 153 -16.86 12.26 10.56
CA GLY A 153 -17.64 12.84 11.65
C GLY A 153 -17.26 12.36 13.05
N GLY A 154 -15.98 12.42 13.43
CA GLY A 154 -15.53 12.05 14.77
C GLY A 154 -14.17 12.64 15.16
N GLU A 155 -13.67 12.22 16.32
CA GLU A 155 -12.40 12.65 16.90
C GLU A 155 -11.22 12.54 15.90
N PRO A 156 -10.42 13.60 15.70
CA PRO A 156 -9.25 13.57 14.83
C PRO A 156 -8.27 12.46 15.22
N GLY A 157 -7.84 11.65 14.25
CA GLY A 157 -6.87 10.56 14.46
C GLY A 157 -7.50 9.19 14.71
N VAL A 158 -8.82 9.09 14.84
CA VAL A 158 -9.51 7.80 14.70
C VAL A 158 -9.52 7.40 13.24
N LEU A 159 -9.03 6.19 12.97
CA LEU A 159 -9.18 5.52 11.68
C LEU A 159 -10.20 4.41 11.84
N VAL A 160 -11.22 4.34 11.00
CA VAL A 160 -11.79 3.02 10.70
C VAL A 160 -10.70 2.07 10.10
N ALA A 161 -9.64 2.53 9.40
CA ALA A 161 -9.76 3.62 8.42
C ALA A 161 -8.50 4.31 7.79
N GLY A 162 -7.27 3.78 7.73
CA GLY A 162 -6.24 4.35 6.81
C GLY A 162 -5.09 3.41 6.38
N VAL A 163 -4.32 3.79 5.34
CA VAL A 163 -2.85 3.77 5.49
C VAL A 163 -2.58 4.75 6.62
N PRO A 164 -2.00 4.33 7.75
CA PRO A 164 -2.11 5.12 8.95
C PRO A 164 -1.26 6.41 8.85
N PRO A 165 -1.77 7.55 9.39
CA PRO A 165 -1.07 8.83 9.32
C PRO A 165 0.15 8.88 10.25
N SER A 166 0.32 7.88 11.10
CA SER A 166 1.29 7.77 12.17
C SER A 166 1.55 6.30 12.48
N ALA A 167 2.71 5.98 13.08
CA ALA A 167 3.04 4.61 13.49
C ALA A 167 2.04 4.03 14.53
N THR A 168 1.31 4.88 15.25
CA THR A 168 0.27 4.50 16.21
C THR A 168 -0.99 5.32 15.99
N PHE A 169 -2.17 4.69 16.05
CA PHE A 169 -3.49 5.27 15.78
C PHE A 169 -4.60 4.52 16.55
N GLU A 170 -5.78 5.14 16.76
CA GLU A 170 -6.95 4.44 17.32
C GLU A 170 -7.86 3.93 16.19
N VAL A 171 -8.32 2.69 16.33
CA VAL A 171 -9.39 2.10 15.52
C VAL A 171 -10.60 1.79 16.39
N VAL A 172 -11.78 2.06 15.84
CA VAL A 172 -13.06 1.67 16.46
C VAL A 172 -13.62 0.46 15.72
N ILE A 173 -13.79 -0.66 16.42
CA ILE A 173 -14.15 -1.99 15.88
C ILE A 173 -15.48 -2.46 16.50
N ASP A 174 -16.26 -3.24 15.76
CA ASP A 174 -17.41 -3.98 16.31
C ASP A 174 -16.93 -5.02 17.36
N PRO A 175 -17.78 -5.41 18.35
CA PRO A 175 -17.46 -6.54 19.23
C PRO A 175 -17.64 -7.88 18.51
N GLY A 176 -16.73 -8.82 18.77
CA GLY A 176 -16.72 -10.11 18.10
C GLY A 176 -15.33 -10.53 17.67
N VAL A 177 -15.27 -11.46 16.71
CA VAL A 177 -14.03 -12.05 16.18
C VAL A 177 -13.66 -11.33 14.88
N HIS A 178 -12.48 -10.73 14.83
CA HIS A 178 -12.01 -9.95 13.68
C HIS A 178 -10.65 -10.45 13.18
N LEU A 179 -10.48 -10.46 11.86
CA LEU A 179 -9.20 -10.77 11.22
C LEU A 179 -8.49 -9.47 10.86
N ILE A 180 -7.37 -9.20 11.53
CA ILE A 180 -6.53 -8.03 11.29
C ILE A 180 -5.32 -8.49 10.47
N GLN A 181 -5.19 -7.98 9.24
CA GLN A 181 -4.03 -8.24 8.37
C GLN A 181 -3.21 -6.95 8.23
N ALA A 182 -1.89 -7.06 8.30
CA ALA A 182 -0.98 -5.98 7.93
C ALA A 182 0.06 -6.47 6.91
N SER A 183 0.35 -5.64 5.90
CA SER A 183 1.12 -6.03 4.71
C SER A 183 2.03 -4.92 4.18
N ARG A 184 3.24 -5.26 3.73
CA ARG A 184 4.18 -4.33 3.08
C ARG A 184 5.02 -5.08 2.03
N PRO A 185 5.25 -4.50 0.83
CA PRO A 185 6.18 -5.08 -0.14
C PRO A 185 7.56 -5.36 0.47
N GLY A 186 8.10 -6.56 0.20
CA GLY A 186 9.37 -7.02 0.76
C GLY A 186 9.32 -7.43 2.23
N HIS A 187 8.14 -7.53 2.86
CA HIS A 187 7.97 -7.95 4.25
C HIS A 187 7.04 -9.16 4.34
N GLU A 188 7.09 -9.89 5.45
CA GLU A 188 6.11 -10.94 5.74
C GLU A 188 4.77 -10.32 6.18
N ASP A 189 3.67 -10.91 5.71
CA ASP A 189 2.32 -10.45 6.00
C ASP A 189 1.87 -10.95 7.39
N VAL A 190 1.52 -10.01 8.28
CA VAL A 190 1.09 -10.33 9.65
C VAL A 190 -0.43 -10.51 9.67
N LEU A 191 -0.90 -11.71 10.02
CA LEU A 191 -2.32 -12.00 10.20
C LEU A 191 -2.62 -12.35 11.67
N VAL A 192 -3.46 -11.54 12.31
CA VAL A 192 -3.90 -11.70 13.70
C VAL A 192 -5.41 -11.88 13.75
N ASN A 193 -5.87 -13.06 14.17
CA ASN A 193 -7.25 -13.28 14.55
C ASN A 193 -7.45 -12.87 16.03
N LYS A 194 -8.37 -11.95 16.29
CA LYS A 194 -8.55 -11.33 17.61
C LYS A 194 -10.03 -11.16 17.95
N THR A 195 -10.41 -11.61 19.14
CA THR A 195 -11.74 -11.33 19.72
C THR A 195 -11.69 -10.06 20.55
N PHE A 196 -12.64 -9.14 20.32
CA PHE A 196 -12.86 -7.94 21.12
C PHE A 196 -14.19 -8.02 21.88
N ALA A 197 -14.18 -7.65 23.15
CA ALA A 197 -15.39 -7.53 23.97
C ALA A 197 -16.07 -6.16 23.77
N PRO A 198 -17.37 -6.01 24.10
CA PRO A 198 -18.03 -4.70 24.09
C PRO A 198 -17.31 -3.69 24.99
N ASN A 199 -17.14 -2.46 24.49
CA ASN A 199 -16.37 -1.36 25.11
C ASN A 199 -14.91 -1.72 25.46
N ALA A 200 -14.33 -2.76 24.87
CA ALA A 200 -12.94 -3.12 25.13
C ALA A 200 -11.99 -1.97 24.74
N ARG A 201 -10.99 -1.71 25.58
CA ARG A 201 -9.92 -0.74 25.32
C ARG A 201 -8.60 -1.48 25.27
N GLU A 202 -8.15 -1.80 24.07
CA GLU A 202 -6.98 -2.68 23.85
C GLU A 202 -5.84 -1.96 23.13
N ARG A 203 -4.65 -2.57 23.22
CA ARG A 203 -3.45 -2.15 22.47
C ARG A 203 -2.92 -3.33 21.68
N LEU A 204 -2.66 -3.15 20.39
CA LEU A 204 -2.17 -4.18 19.50
C LEU A 204 -0.91 -3.67 18.78
N LYS A 205 0.22 -4.37 18.95
CA LYS A 205 1.42 -4.14 18.14
C LYS A 205 1.38 -5.12 16.97
N LEU A 206 1.54 -4.60 15.76
CA LEU A 206 1.76 -5.37 14.53
C LEU A 206 3.15 -5.00 14.02
N GLU A 207 4.00 -5.99 13.81
CA GLU A 207 5.41 -5.82 13.46
C GLU A 207 5.73 -6.82 12.34
N LEU A 208 6.03 -6.30 11.15
CA LEU A 208 6.28 -7.09 9.96
C LEU A 208 7.79 -7.26 9.77
N ASP A 209 8.26 -8.50 9.73
CA ASP A 209 9.67 -8.81 9.47
C ASP A 209 10.04 -8.62 7.99
N GLU A 210 11.30 -8.24 7.71
CA GLU A 210 11.80 -8.09 6.34
C GLU A 210 12.06 -9.45 5.68
N LEU A 211 11.53 -9.64 4.46
CA LEU A 211 11.82 -10.84 3.67
C LEU A 211 13.29 -10.83 3.22
N PRO A 212 14.00 -11.97 3.27
CA PRO A 212 15.35 -12.05 2.75
C PRO A 212 15.36 -11.88 1.22
N ALA A 213 16.42 -11.23 0.73
CA ALA A 213 16.75 -11.17 -0.68
C ALA A 213 17.30 -12.52 -1.18
N THR A 214 17.11 -12.78 -2.47
CA THR A 214 17.78 -13.87 -3.21
C THR A 214 18.79 -13.25 -4.18
N ILE A 215 20.04 -13.69 -4.10
CA ILE A 215 21.13 -13.26 -4.99
C ILE A 215 21.52 -14.45 -5.87
N HIS A 216 21.33 -14.32 -7.18
CA HIS A 216 21.84 -15.24 -8.19
C HIS A 216 23.18 -14.73 -8.72
N VAL A 217 24.24 -15.53 -8.65
CA VAL A 217 25.58 -15.16 -9.14
C VAL A 217 26.02 -16.07 -10.29
N GLU A 218 26.05 -15.51 -11.51
CA GLU A 218 26.65 -16.12 -12.70
C GLU A 218 28.13 -15.71 -12.86
N SER A 219 28.88 -16.53 -13.59
CA SER A 219 30.24 -16.25 -14.08
C SER A 219 30.35 -16.68 -15.54
N ASP A 220 31.05 -15.92 -16.37
CA ASP A 220 31.44 -16.36 -17.72
C ASP A 220 32.46 -17.53 -17.68
N GLN A 221 33.21 -17.64 -16.58
CA GLN A 221 34.15 -18.73 -16.33
C GLN A 221 33.49 -19.82 -15.46
N PRO A 222 33.28 -21.05 -15.99
CA PRO A 222 32.56 -22.11 -15.29
C PRO A 222 33.31 -22.57 -14.05
N ARG A 223 32.61 -22.81 -12.93
CA ARG A 223 33.20 -23.16 -11.63
C ARG A 223 34.26 -22.14 -11.18
N ALA A 224 33.97 -20.86 -11.29
CA ALA A 224 34.64 -19.83 -10.49
C ALA A 224 34.12 -19.91 -9.05
N VAL A 225 34.96 -19.60 -8.07
CA VAL A 225 34.56 -19.53 -6.65
C VAL A 225 33.85 -18.21 -6.43
N VAL A 226 32.70 -18.23 -5.77
CA VAL A 226 31.96 -17.04 -5.35
C VAL A 226 32.21 -16.83 -3.87
N MET A 227 32.58 -15.60 -3.50
CA MET A 227 32.77 -15.18 -2.13
C MET A 227 31.87 -13.97 -1.83
N VAL A 228 31.29 -13.93 -0.64
CA VAL A 228 30.49 -12.80 -0.14
C VAL A 228 31.07 -12.36 1.20
N ASP A 229 31.44 -11.08 1.30
CA ASP A 229 32.10 -10.48 2.46
C ASP A 229 33.31 -11.31 2.94
N GLY A 230 34.11 -11.78 1.99
CA GLY A 230 35.31 -12.60 2.23
C GLY A 230 35.06 -14.08 2.56
N HIS A 231 33.81 -14.53 2.65
CA HIS A 231 33.45 -15.93 2.92
C HIS A 231 33.14 -16.68 1.63
N ASP A 232 33.71 -17.86 1.42
CA ASP A 232 33.35 -18.77 0.32
C ASP A 232 31.90 -19.24 0.48
N VAL A 233 31.10 -19.09 -0.58
CA VAL A 233 29.68 -19.47 -0.63
C VAL A 233 29.39 -20.47 -1.76
N GLY A 234 30.41 -21.02 -2.41
CA GLY A 234 30.29 -22.06 -3.44
C GLY A 234 30.83 -21.67 -4.81
N LEU A 235 30.37 -22.39 -5.84
CA LEU A 235 30.84 -22.27 -7.21
C LEU A 235 29.75 -21.70 -8.13
N ALA A 236 30.10 -20.74 -8.98
CA ALA A 236 29.16 -20.17 -9.95
C ALA A 236 28.72 -21.20 -11.02
N PRO A 237 27.43 -21.26 -11.41
CA PRO A 237 26.33 -20.41 -10.90
C PRO A 237 25.80 -20.86 -9.52
N VAL A 238 25.42 -19.91 -8.67
CA VAL A 238 24.91 -20.16 -7.31
C VAL A 238 23.77 -19.20 -6.92
N ASP A 239 22.77 -19.71 -6.21
CA ASP A 239 21.70 -18.94 -5.58
C ASP A 239 21.93 -18.82 -4.07
N LEU A 240 21.78 -17.62 -3.52
CA LEU A 240 22.11 -17.29 -2.14
C LEU A 240 20.98 -16.50 -1.47
N THR A 241 20.54 -16.92 -0.29
CA THR A 241 19.56 -16.18 0.52
C THR A 241 20.29 -15.32 1.57
N ARG A 242 19.96 -14.03 1.64
CA ARG A 242 20.56 -13.06 2.59
C ARG A 242 19.53 -12.03 3.06
N PRO A 243 19.72 -11.38 4.22
CA PRO A 243 18.97 -10.17 4.57
C PRO A 243 19.07 -9.07 3.50
N ALA A 244 18.28 -8.01 3.66
CA ALA A 244 18.51 -6.77 2.91
C ALA A 244 19.82 -6.09 3.35
N GLY A 245 20.47 -5.37 2.44
CA GLY A 245 21.72 -4.66 2.71
C GLY A 245 22.71 -4.65 1.53
N THR A 246 23.94 -4.23 1.80
CA THR A 246 25.02 -4.13 0.81
C THR A 246 26.07 -5.21 1.05
N TYR A 247 26.36 -6.01 0.02
CA TYR A 247 27.26 -7.16 0.07
C TYR A 247 28.46 -6.96 -0.86
N ARG A 248 29.68 -7.29 -0.39
CA ARG A 248 30.89 -7.31 -1.22
C ARG A 248 31.01 -8.68 -1.87
N VAL A 249 30.57 -8.80 -3.12
CA VAL A 249 30.64 -10.05 -3.89
C VAL A 249 31.94 -10.08 -4.69
N GLN A 250 32.73 -11.14 -4.49
CA GLN A 250 33.94 -11.42 -5.25
C GLN A 250 33.78 -12.74 -6.01
N VAL A 251 34.28 -12.81 -7.25
CA VAL A 251 34.29 -14.03 -8.06
C VAL A 251 35.70 -14.30 -8.56
N VAL A 252 36.23 -15.46 -8.16
CA VAL A 252 37.66 -15.81 -8.25
C VAL A 252 37.87 -17.02 -9.14
N LYS A 253 38.83 -16.94 -10.06
CA LYS A 253 39.27 -18.07 -10.90
C LYS A 253 40.78 -18.00 -11.11
N LYS A 254 41.48 -19.13 -10.93
CA LYS A 254 42.93 -19.23 -11.17
C LYS A 254 43.26 -18.81 -12.62
N GLY A 255 44.19 -17.85 -12.77
CA GLY A 255 44.59 -17.29 -14.06
C GLY A 255 43.76 -16.08 -14.52
N PHE A 256 42.84 -15.60 -13.68
CA PHE A 256 42.02 -14.43 -13.93
C PHE A 256 42.13 -13.45 -12.76
N MET A 257 41.99 -12.16 -13.07
CA MET A 257 41.76 -11.11 -12.09
C MET A 257 40.45 -11.39 -11.33
N THR A 258 40.46 -11.25 -10.01
CA THR A 258 39.25 -11.30 -9.19
C THR A 258 38.25 -10.26 -9.69
N TYR A 259 37.06 -10.71 -10.10
CA TYR A 259 35.93 -9.82 -10.29
C TYR A 259 35.40 -9.41 -8.91
N GLU A 260 35.11 -8.13 -8.71
CA GLU A 260 34.58 -7.61 -7.44
C GLU A 260 33.47 -6.60 -7.71
N SER A 261 32.40 -6.67 -6.91
CA SER A 261 31.25 -5.77 -6.99
C SER A 261 30.63 -5.54 -5.61
N ALA A 262 30.17 -4.32 -5.35
CA ALA A 262 29.27 -4.03 -4.24
C ALA A 262 27.83 -4.19 -4.74
N LEU A 263 27.10 -5.16 -4.18
CA LEU A 263 25.72 -5.48 -4.54
C LEU A 263 24.78 -5.08 -3.40
N GLU A 264 23.96 -4.06 -3.64
CA GLU A 264 22.88 -3.67 -2.75
C GLU A 264 21.60 -4.45 -3.09
N VAL A 265 20.93 -4.99 -2.07
CA VAL A 265 19.66 -5.73 -2.22
C VAL A 265 18.63 -5.26 -1.19
N ALA A 266 17.42 -4.97 -1.68
CA ALA A 266 16.26 -4.60 -0.89
C ALA A 266 15.52 -5.84 -0.33
N PRO A 267 14.66 -5.67 0.70
CA PRO A 267 13.87 -6.77 1.26
C PRO A 267 13.04 -7.51 0.20
N GLY A 268 13.13 -8.83 0.18
CA GLY A 268 12.47 -9.71 -0.79
C GLY A 268 12.94 -9.59 -2.25
N GLN A 269 13.98 -8.80 -2.54
CA GLN A 269 14.48 -8.62 -3.90
C GLN A 269 15.11 -9.91 -4.46
N LYS A 270 14.89 -10.17 -5.76
CA LYS A 270 15.70 -11.13 -6.53
C LYS A 270 16.71 -10.35 -7.38
N ALA A 271 17.99 -10.47 -7.05
CA ALA A 271 19.08 -9.76 -7.69
C ALA A 271 19.96 -10.72 -8.49
N ASN A 272 20.30 -10.35 -9.73
CA ASN A 272 21.11 -11.15 -10.63
C ASN A 272 22.43 -10.44 -10.89
N LEU A 273 23.55 -11.05 -10.47
CA LEU A 273 24.90 -10.56 -10.72
C LEU A 273 25.60 -11.50 -11.71
N ARG A 274 26.17 -10.94 -12.79
CA ARG A 274 26.94 -11.71 -13.77
C ARG A 274 28.38 -11.20 -13.84
N ALA A 275 29.28 -11.95 -13.21
CA ALA A 275 30.70 -11.69 -13.29
C ALA A 275 31.23 -11.95 -14.72
N LYS A 276 32.15 -11.08 -15.15
CA LYS A 276 32.97 -11.26 -16.36
C LYS A 276 34.43 -11.15 -15.96
N LEU A 277 35.15 -12.27 -16.00
CA LEU A 277 36.52 -12.34 -15.49
C LEU A 277 37.53 -12.04 -16.61
N VAL A 278 38.54 -11.23 -16.29
CA VAL A 278 39.61 -10.84 -17.22
C VAL A 278 40.85 -11.66 -16.91
N VAL A 279 41.54 -12.18 -17.92
CA VAL A 279 42.78 -12.96 -17.76
C VAL A 279 43.85 -12.12 -17.05
N GLU A 280 44.56 -12.72 -16.10
CA GLU A 280 45.64 -12.06 -15.36
C GLU A 280 46.86 -11.82 -16.28
N THR A 281 47.07 -10.57 -16.70
CA THR A 281 48.22 -10.20 -17.54
C THR A 281 49.41 -9.74 -16.69
N GLU A 282 50.45 -10.57 -16.60
CA GLU A 282 51.71 -10.15 -15.97
C GLU A 282 52.27 -8.86 -16.60
N PRO A 283 52.61 -7.82 -15.81
CA PRO A 283 53.24 -6.62 -16.32
C PRO A 283 54.60 -6.97 -16.93
N MET A 284 54.90 -6.38 -18.10
CA MET A 284 56.11 -6.70 -18.87
C MET A 284 57.42 -6.56 -18.06
N THR A 285 57.45 -5.66 -17.07
CA THR A 285 58.59 -5.44 -16.17
C THR A 285 59.02 -6.63 -15.33
N LYS A 286 58.15 -7.63 -15.12
CA LYS A 286 58.49 -8.92 -14.47
C LYS A 286 59.07 -9.96 -15.42
N LYS A 287 58.93 -9.78 -16.75
CA LYS A 287 59.38 -10.77 -17.74
C LYS A 287 60.87 -10.55 -18.02
N TRP A 288 61.70 -11.58 -17.80
CA TRP A 288 63.16 -11.42 -17.78
C TRP A 288 63.74 -10.77 -19.05
N TRP A 289 63.14 -11.04 -20.22
CA TRP A 289 63.54 -10.47 -21.51
C TRP A 289 63.39 -8.94 -21.60
N PHE A 290 62.52 -8.33 -20.79
CA PHE A 290 62.31 -6.88 -20.75
C PHE A 290 63.61 -6.16 -20.33
N TRP A 291 64.28 -6.69 -19.29
CA TRP A 291 65.59 -6.21 -18.86
C TRP A 291 66.72 -6.63 -19.81
N GLY A 292 66.60 -7.80 -20.46
CA GLY A 292 67.53 -8.23 -21.51
C GLY A 292 67.61 -7.25 -22.69
N GLY A 293 66.46 -6.72 -23.15
CA GLY A 293 66.41 -5.70 -24.19
C GLY A 293 67.05 -4.37 -23.78
N ALA A 294 66.79 -3.91 -22.55
CA ALA A 294 67.39 -2.68 -22.02
C ALA A 294 68.93 -2.77 -21.90
N ALA A 295 69.45 -3.91 -21.43
CA ALA A 295 70.89 -4.14 -21.32
C ALA A 295 71.61 -4.13 -22.68
N ALA A 296 70.98 -4.69 -23.73
CA ALA A 296 71.54 -4.70 -25.09
C ALA A 296 71.69 -3.28 -25.67
N ILE A 297 70.73 -2.39 -25.41
CA ILE A 297 70.78 -0.99 -25.86
C ILE A 297 71.94 -0.24 -25.18
N ILE A 298 72.13 -0.43 -23.87
CA ILE A 298 73.23 0.19 -23.11
C ILE A 298 74.59 -0.30 -23.64
N ALA A 299 74.75 -1.62 -23.83
CA ALA A 299 75.98 -2.20 -24.36
C ALA A 299 76.30 -1.67 -25.76
N GLY A 300 75.32 -1.68 -26.68
CA GLY A 300 75.47 -1.16 -28.03
C GLY A 300 75.85 0.32 -28.07
N GLY A 301 75.25 1.15 -27.20
CA GLY A 301 75.61 2.56 -27.04
C GLY A 301 77.07 2.76 -26.62
N VAL A 302 77.51 2.08 -25.56
CA VAL A 302 78.90 2.17 -25.07
C VAL A 302 79.90 1.72 -26.15
N THR A 303 79.63 0.62 -26.85
CA THR A 303 80.50 0.13 -27.93
C THR A 303 80.55 1.12 -29.10
N ALA A 304 79.41 1.66 -29.54
CA ALA A 304 79.36 2.65 -30.62
C ALA A 304 80.11 3.94 -30.24
N THR A 305 79.92 4.46 -29.02
CA THR A 305 80.65 5.64 -28.53
C THR A 305 82.16 5.39 -28.50
N TYR A 306 82.60 4.23 -27.98
CA TYR A 306 84.03 3.87 -27.94
C TYR A 306 84.69 3.84 -29.33
N PHE A 307 84.00 3.30 -30.35
CA PHE A 307 84.54 3.30 -31.72
C PHE A 307 84.51 4.67 -32.41
N LEU A 308 83.59 5.57 -32.00
CA LEU A 308 83.50 6.94 -32.52
C LEU A 308 84.47 7.93 -31.84
N THR A 309 84.86 7.70 -30.58
CA THR A 309 85.70 8.65 -29.82
C THR A 309 87.14 8.20 -29.62
N ARG A 310 87.52 6.98 -30.07
CA ARG A 310 88.93 6.55 -30.02
C ARG A 310 89.79 7.49 -30.89
N PRO A 311 90.91 8.03 -30.39
CA PRO A 311 91.84 8.78 -31.22
C PRO A 311 92.50 7.85 -32.25
N GLU A 312 92.84 8.38 -33.43
CA GLU A 312 93.62 7.62 -34.41
C GLU A 312 95.00 7.29 -33.84
N VAL A 313 95.43 6.04 -34.06
CA VAL A 313 96.74 5.57 -33.59
C VAL A 313 97.82 6.18 -34.45
N GLN A 314 98.39 7.29 -33.98
CA GLN A 314 99.59 7.87 -34.60
C GLN A 314 100.71 6.82 -34.57
N PRO A 315 101.33 6.46 -35.72
CA PRO A 315 102.46 5.56 -35.72
C PRO A 315 103.62 6.19 -34.94
N PRO A 316 104.39 5.41 -34.17
CA PRO A 316 105.47 5.95 -33.35
C PRO A 316 106.53 6.64 -34.22
N ALA A 317 107.07 7.76 -33.73
CA ALA A 317 108.11 8.49 -34.42
C ALA A 317 109.34 7.60 -34.67
N TYR A 318 109.86 7.62 -35.91
CA TYR A 318 110.94 6.77 -36.35
C TYR A 318 112.25 7.07 -35.60
N GLN A 319 112.58 6.25 -34.60
CA GLN A 319 113.88 6.32 -33.92
C GLN A 319 114.95 5.68 -34.82
N GLY A 320 115.82 6.53 -35.38
CA GLY A 320 117.07 6.07 -36.00
C GLY A 320 117.96 5.41 -34.96
N GLY A 321 118.21 4.11 -35.11
CA GLY A 321 119.11 3.36 -34.24
C GLY A 321 120.57 3.77 -34.42
N THR A 322 121.40 3.48 -33.42
CA THR A 322 122.82 3.89 -33.34
C THR A 322 123.78 3.07 -34.24
N LEU A 323 123.34 2.70 -35.45
CA LEU A 323 124.11 2.00 -36.46
C LEU A 323 123.89 2.69 -37.82
N ASP A 324 124.95 3.36 -38.30
CA ASP A 324 124.89 4.42 -39.31
C ASP A 324 124.79 3.89 -40.76
N TRP A 325 123.68 3.20 -41.06
CA TRP A 325 123.42 2.56 -42.36
C TRP A 325 122.25 3.22 -43.10
N VAL A 326 122.56 4.24 -43.91
CA VAL A 326 121.57 4.90 -44.76
C VAL A 326 121.29 4.05 -46.02
N ALA A 327 120.09 3.48 -46.08
CA ALA A 327 119.52 2.93 -47.31
C ALA A 327 118.54 3.95 -47.92
N LEU A 328 118.94 4.64 -48.99
CA LEU A 328 118.04 5.52 -49.74
C LEU A 328 117.09 4.67 -50.60
N PRO A 329 115.76 4.92 -50.58
CA PRO A 329 114.82 4.29 -51.50
C PRO A 329 115.03 4.81 -52.94
N ARG A 330 114.58 4.01 -53.91
CA ARG A 330 114.40 4.40 -55.32
C ARG A 330 112.91 4.61 -55.60
#